data_AF-A0A9P6SR42-F1
#
_entry.id   AF-A0A9P6SR42-F1
#
_cell.length_a   1.000
_cell.length_b   1.000
_cell.length_c   1.000
_cell.angle_alpha   90.00
_cell.angle_beta   90.00
_cell.angle_gamma   90.00
#
_symmetry.space_group_name_H-M   'P 1'
#
loop_
_entity.id
_entity.type
_entity.pdbx_description
1 polymer ?
#
loop_
_entity_poly.entity_id
_entity_poly.type
_entity_poly.pdbx_seq_one_letter_code
_entity_poly.pdbx_strand_id
1 'polypeptide(L)'
;MFLHQMMEADLRKLLRMQSHRRAHANWTNSHRAARCFLFFRKDIDWLATHNVIHDKIPMATWTTFFKNSHARTFNIKRAHDMLPTLSSMYARYPDLYSSDGCLCCDSNTPEHNEHLWRCSASWSTRRAIWDKAIQDINNVGANIVRDLKSEHPDDDKLTWTNSPSAPLEMILETQ
;
A
#
# COMPACT_ATOMS: atom_id res chain seq x y z
N MET A 1 -41.69 15.78 -33.07
CA MET A 1 -40.83 14.59 -33.16
C MET A 1 -39.40 14.93 -32.72
N PHE A 2 -39.20 15.34 -31.46
CA PHE A 2 -37.86 15.70 -30.94
C PHE A 2 -37.63 15.32 -29.46
N LEU A 3 -38.67 14.88 -28.74
CA LEU A 3 -38.56 14.45 -27.33
C LEU A 3 -38.09 13.00 -27.16
N HIS A 4 -38.23 12.14 -28.18
CA HIS A 4 -37.83 10.74 -28.09
C HIS A 4 -36.31 10.54 -28.20
N GLN A 5 -35.59 11.46 -28.86
CA GLN A 5 -34.17 11.29 -29.16
C GLN A 5 -33.24 11.81 -28.04
N MET A 6 -33.76 12.64 -27.12
CA MET A 6 -32.99 13.12 -25.96
C MET A 6 -32.92 12.10 -24.81
N MET A 7 -33.84 11.15 -24.70
CA MET A 7 -33.81 10.14 -23.63
C MET A 7 -32.85 8.98 -23.90
N GLU A 8 -32.62 8.59 -25.16
CA GLU A 8 -31.79 7.42 -25.47
C GLU A 8 -30.30 7.65 -25.22
N ALA A 9 -29.81 8.87 -25.47
CA ALA A 9 -28.43 9.26 -25.17
C ALA A 9 -28.16 9.41 -23.65
N ASP A 10 -29.22 9.59 -22.85
CA ASP A 10 -29.12 9.80 -21.40
C ASP A 10 -29.44 8.54 -20.59
N LEU A 11 -30.27 7.62 -21.10
CA LEU A 11 -30.60 6.37 -20.40
C LEU A 11 -29.35 5.52 -20.11
N ARG A 12 -28.43 5.40 -21.08
CA ARG A 12 -27.15 4.70 -20.86
C ARG A 12 -26.31 5.39 -19.79
N LYS A 13 -26.31 6.73 -19.73
CA LYS A 13 -25.60 7.48 -18.68
C LYS A 13 -26.25 7.25 -17.32
N LEU A 14 -27.57 7.31 -17.24
CA LEU A 14 -28.34 7.03 -16.03
C LEU A 14 -28.09 5.60 -15.52
N LEU A 15 -28.13 4.60 -16.40
CA LEU A 15 -27.86 3.21 -16.04
C LEU A 15 -26.42 3.02 -15.54
N ARG A 16 -25.43 3.64 -16.21
CA ARG A 16 -24.02 3.64 -15.74
C ARG A 16 -23.91 4.30 -14.36
N MET A 17 -24.53 5.45 -14.16
CA MET A 17 -24.52 6.13 -12.87
C MET A 17 -25.17 5.30 -11.77
N GLN A 18 -26.31 4.67 -12.04
CA GLN A 18 -26.99 3.80 -11.09
C GLN A 18 -26.13 2.58 -10.76
N SER A 19 -25.49 1.97 -11.76
CA SER A 19 -24.57 0.84 -11.57
C SER A 19 -23.37 1.25 -10.71
N HIS A 20 -22.73 2.38 -11.01
CA HIS A 20 -21.64 2.93 -10.19
C HIS A 20 -22.08 3.21 -8.75
N ARG A 21 -23.24 3.82 -8.55
CA ARG A 21 -23.77 4.10 -7.20
C ARG A 21 -24.04 2.82 -6.42
N ARG A 22 -24.64 1.81 -7.06
CA ARG A 22 -24.88 0.49 -6.45
C ARG A 22 -23.57 -0.22 -6.10
N ALA A 23 -22.62 -0.23 -7.03
CA ALA A 23 -21.30 -0.82 -6.80
C ALA A 23 -20.56 -0.11 -5.65
N HIS A 24 -20.60 1.22 -5.62
CA HIS A 24 -20.03 2.03 -4.56
C HIS A 24 -20.70 1.73 -3.22
N ALA A 25 -22.04 1.75 -3.15
CA ALA A 25 -22.79 1.45 -1.93
C ALA A 25 -22.50 0.03 -1.41
N ASN A 26 -22.48 -0.97 -2.29
CA ASN A 26 -22.14 -2.35 -1.94
C ASN A 26 -20.70 -2.44 -1.42
N TRP A 27 -19.79 -1.69 -2.01
CA TRP A 27 -18.40 -1.65 -1.56
C TRP A 27 -18.27 -0.96 -0.21
N THR A 28 -18.82 0.23 0.00
CA THR A 28 -18.75 0.96 1.28
C THR A 28 -19.40 0.17 2.42
N ASN A 29 -20.47 -0.56 2.13
CA ASN A 29 -21.18 -1.38 3.13
C ASN A 29 -20.54 -2.75 3.37
N SER A 30 -19.50 -3.11 2.62
CA SER A 30 -18.79 -4.37 2.87
C SER A 30 -17.98 -4.27 4.16
N HIS A 31 -17.99 -5.34 4.98
CA HIS A 31 -17.25 -5.39 6.26
C HIS A 31 -15.77 -4.99 6.12
N ARG A 32 -15.16 -5.34 4.97
CA ARG A 32 -13.78 -4.98 4.62
C ARG A 32 -13.58 -3.46 4.43
N ALA A 33 -14.53 -2.77 3.83
CA ALA A 33 -14.44 -1.33 3.58
C ALA A 33 -14.80 -0.54 4.82
N ALA A 34 -15.78 -1.00 5.60
CA ALA A 34 -16.18 -0.37 6.85
C ALA A 34 -14.98 -0.16 7.80
N ARG A 35 -14.08 -1.15 7.94
CA ARG A 35 -12.85 -1.00 8.74
C ARG A 35 -11.94 0.14 8.29
N CYS A 36 -11.95 0.46 6.99
CA CYS A 36 -11.06 1.46 6.39
C CYS A 36 -11.62 2.88 6.42
N PHE A 37 -12.95 3.02 6.46
CA PHE A 37 -13.64 4.31 6.35
C PHE A 37 -14.00 4.95 7.68
N LEU A 38 -13.76 4.27 8.80
CA LEU A 38 -14.09 4.78 10.15
C LEU A 38 -13.31 6.05 10.53
N PHE A 39 -12.21 6.35 9.84
CA PHE A 39 -11.38 7.52 10.14
C PHE A 39 -11.01 8.25 8.85
N PHE A 40 -11.89 9.15 8.37
CA PHE A 40 -11.46 10.16 7.39
C PHE A 40 -10.46 11.08 8.07
N ARG A 41 -9.19 10.73 7.91
CA ARG A 41 -8.04 11.40 8.52
C ARG A 41 -7.59 12.54 7.60
N LYS A 42 -7.70 13.78 8.09
CA LYS A 42 -7.29 14.98 7.33
C LYS A 42 -5.77 15.06 7.12
N ASP A 43 -5.02 14.26 7.88
CA ASP A 43 -3.58 14.07 7.85
C ASP A 43 -3.09 13.11 6.74
N ILE A 44 -4.00 12.54 5.94
CA ILE A 44 -3.60 11.69 4.81
C ILE A 44 -3.07 12.56 3.66
N ASP A 45 -1.78 12.42 3.37
CA ASP A 45 -1.20 12.89 2.11
C ASP A 45 -1.67 12.01 0.96
N TRP A 46 -2.69 12.49 0.24
CA TRP A 46 -3.26 11.80 -0.91
C TRP A 46 -2.28 11.68 -2.08
N LEU A 47 -1.35 12.62 -2.24
CA LEU A 47 -0.36 12.57 -3.32
C LEU A 47 0.67 11.46 -3.04
N ALA A 48 1.18 11.38 -1.81
CA ALA A 48 2.05 10.29 -1.37
C ALA A 48 1.32 8.95 -1.46
N THR A 49 0.07 8.88 -0.99
CA THR A 49 -0.76 7.67 -1.07
C THR A 49 -0.94 7.20 -2.51
N HIS A 50 -1.25 8.12 -3.42
CA HIS A 50 -1.34 7.82 -4.85
C HIS A 50 -0.01 7.28 -5.38
N ASN A 51 1.12 7.93 -5.10
CA ASN A 51 2.43 7.47 -5.56
C ASN A 51 2.77 6.06 -5.07
N VAL A 52 2.39 5.71 -3.84
CA VAL A 52 2.55 4.37 -3.27
C VAL A 52 1.65 3.35 -3.96
N ILE A 53 0.37 3.65 -4.13
CA ILE A 53 -0.58 2.74 -4.81
C ILE A 53 -0.09 2.42 -6.23
N HIS A 54 0.40 3.44 -6.93
CA HIS A 54 0.79 3.38 -8.33
C HIS A 54 2.23 2.93 -8.57
N ASP A 55 3.02 2.69 -7.52
CA ASP A 55 4.44 2.29 -7.57
C ASP A 55 5.28 3.23 -8.45
N LYS A 56 4.97 4.53 -8.39
CA LYS A 56 5.56 5.58 -9.25
C LYS A 56 5.43 5.33 -10.77
N ILE A 57 4.63 4.35 -11.20
CA ILE A 57 4.37 4.09 -12.62
C ILE A 57 3.36 5.11 -13.14
N PRO A 58 3.72 5.93 -14.16
CA PRO A 58 2.81 6.90 -14.73
C PRO A 58 1.53 6.24 -15.22
N MET A 59 0.37 6.81 -14.87
CA MET A 59 -0.93 6.35 -15.38
C MET A 59 -1.21 6.80 -16.83
N ALA A 60 -0.30 7.56 -17.44
CA ALA A 60 -0.50 8.20 -18.73
C ALA A 60 -0.41 7.23 -19.93
N THR A 61 -0.01 5.98 -19.72
CA THR A 61 -0.04 4.97 -20.78
C THR A 61 -1.46 4.45 -20.93
N TRP A 62 -2.04 4.62 -22.11
CA TRP A 62 -3.35 4.05 -22.52
C TRP A 62 -3.37 2.50 -22.58
N THR A 63 -2.40 1.84 -21.94
CA THR A 63 -2.20 0.40 -21.93
C THR A 63 -2.26 -0.12 -20.50
N THR A 64 -3.01 -1.20 -20.30
CA THR A 64 -3.12 -1.90 -19.02
C THR A 64 -2.26 -3.16 -19.06
N PHE A 65 -1.31 -3.26 -18.14
CA PHE A 65 -0.52 -4.48 -17.95
C PHE A 65 -1.03 -5.24 -16.72
N PHE A 66 -1.18 -6.56 -16.85
CA PHE A 66 -1.60 -7.42 -15.73
C PHE A 66 -0.72 -7.23 -14.49
N LYS A 67 0.60 -7.17 -14.68
CA LYS A 67 1.58 -6.92 -13.61
C LYS A 67 1.25 -5.65 -12.82
N ASN A 68 0.98 -4.54 -13.52
CA ASN A 68 0.68 -3.26 -12.89
C ASN A 68 -0.68 -3.29 -12.17
N SER A 69 -1.67 -3.97 -12.74
CA SER A 69 -2.98 -4.16 -12.12
C SER A 69 -2.90 -4.98 -10.82
N HIS A 70 -2.12 -6.08 -10.84
CA HIS A 70 -1.89 -6.91 -9.67
C HIS A 70 -1.13 -6.15 -8.58
N ALA A 71 -0.08 -5.41 -8.93
CA ALA A 71 0.68 -4.58 -8.00
C ALA A 71 -0.21 -3.53 -7.32
N ARG A 72 -1.02 -2.80 -8.09
CA ARG A 72 -1.97 -1.80 -7.55
C ARG A 72 -3.00 -2.44 -6.65
N THR A 73 -3.57 -3.57 -7.07
CA THR A 73 -4.52 -4.32 -6.24
C THR A 73 -3.89 -4.76 -4.93
N PHE A 74 -2.65 -5.24 -4.96
CA PHE A 74 -1.90 -5.62 -3.77
C PHE A 74 -1.64 -4.41 -2.85
N ASN A 75 -1.19 -3.28 -3.41
CA ASN A 75 -0.92 -2.06 -2.63
C ASN A 75 -2.18 -1.51 -1.96
N ILE A 76 -3.31 -1.49 -2.68
CA ILE A 76 -4.61 -1.11 -2.11
C ILE A 76 -4.98 -2.08 -0.98
N LYS A 77 -4.89 -3.39 -1.21
CA LYS A 77 -5.18 -4.38 -0.16
C LYS A 77 -4.28 -4.21 1.07
N ARG A 78 -2.99 -3.93 0.86
CA ARG A 78 -2.02 -3.67 1.92
C ARG A 78 -2.36 -2.42 2.73
N ALA A 79 -2.69 -1.32 2.07
CA ALA A 79 -3.04 -0.06 2.72
C ALA A 79 -4.33 -0.16 3.55
N HIS A 80 -5.22 -1.09 3.19
CA HIS A 80 -6.52 -1.27 3.80
C HIS A 80 -6.62 -2.47 4.75
N ASP A 81 -5.49 -3.05 5.19
CA ASP A 81 -5.49 -4.20 6.10
C ASP A 81 -6.24 -5.44 5.52
N MET A 82 -6.30 -5.56 4.19
CA MET A 82 -7.07 -6.59 3.46
C MET A 82 -6.19 -7.71 2.88
N LEU A 83 -4.96 -7.87 3.35
CA LEU A 83 -4.12 -8.99 2.92
C LEU A 83 -4.73 -10.32 3.41
N PRO A 84 -4.49 -11.43 2.69
CA PRO A 84 -5.02 -12.74 3.05
C PRO A 84 -4.22 -13.35 4.21
N THR A 85 -4.38 -12.80 5.41
CA THR A 85 -3.79 -13.35 6.64
C THR A 85 -4.53 -14.61 7.10
N LEU A 86 -3.87 -15.52 7.82
CA LEU A 86 -4.54 -16.74 8.27
C LEU A 86 -5.76 -16.48 9.16
N SER A 87 -5.74 -15.45 10.02
CA SER A 87 -6.95 -15.00 10.73
C SER A 87 -8.12 -14.63 9.81
N SER A 88 -7.83 -13.89 8.73
CA SER A 88 -8.84 -13.50 7.74
C SER A 88 -9.29 -14.67 6.88
N MET A 89 -8.43 -15.66 6.65
CA MET A 89 -8.75 -16.85 5.86
C MET A 89 -9.58 -17.85 6.68
N TYR A 90 -9.19 -18.09 7.93
CA TYR A 90 -9.94 -18.88 8.91
C TYR A 90 -11.36 -18.33 9.09
N ALA A 91 -11.52 -17.02 9.27
CA ALA A 91 -12.83 -16.40 9.43
C ALA A 91 -13.73 -16.49 8.17
N ARG A 92 -13.14 -16.55 6.96
CA ARG A 92 -13.90 -16.60 5.69
C ARG A 92 -14.20 -18.02 5.22
N TYR A 93 -13.28 -18.94 5.46
CA TYR A 93 -13.33 -20.31 4.95
C TYR A 93 -12.88 -21.29 6.04
N PRO A 94 -13.64 -21.41 7.14
CA PRO A 94 -13.26 -22.24 8.29
C PRO A 94 -13.15 -23.74 7.93
N ASP A 95 -13.87 -24.18 6.88
CA ASP A 95 -13.78 -25.57 6.41
C ASP A 95 -12.44 -25.89 5.72
N LEU A 96 -11.77 -24.87 5.17
CA LEU A 96 -10.51 -25.03 4.44
C LEU A 96 -9.28 -24.70 5.30
N TYR A 97 -9.42 -23.74 6.21
CA TYR A 97 -8.36 -23.30 7.10
C TYR A 97 -8.67 -23.80 8.51
N SER A 98 -7.86 -24.71 9.03
CA SER A 98 -8.07 -25.34 10.34
C SER A 98 -7.60 -24.49 11.52
N SER A 99 -6.76 -23.48 11.28
CA SER A 99 -6.25 -22.57 12.30
C SER A 99 -5.95 -21.20 11.71
N ASP A 100 -5.90 -20.19 12.58
CA ASP A 100 -5.49 -18.83 12.28
C ASP A 100 -4.04 -18.53 12.69
N GLY A 101 -3.32 -19.51 13.25
CA GLY A 101 -1.97 -19.36 13.77
C GLY A 101 -0.93 -19.10 12.68
N CYS A 102 0.09 -18.29 12.98
CA CYS A 102 1.16 -18.00 12.03
C CYS A 102 2.03 -19.24 11.75
N LEU A 103 2.20 -19.56 10.47
CA LEU A 103 3.02 -20.69 10.01
C LEU A 103 4.54 -20.47 10.12
N CYS A 104 4.97 -19.23 10.40
CA CYS A 104 6.39 -18.89 10.43
C CYS A 104 7.00 -19.05 11.82
N CYS A 105 6.28 -18.69 12.87
CA CYS A 105 6.83 -18.67 14.23
C CYS A 105 6.35 -19.82 15.10
N ASP A 106 5.43 -20.67 14.61
CA ASP A 106 4.82 -21.82 15.31
C ASP A 106 4.29 -21.51 16.73
N SER A 107 4.29 -20.24 17.11
CA SER A 107 3.59 -19.74 18.28
C SER A 107 2.12 -19.77 17.93
N ASN A 108 1.29 -20.23 18.86
CA ASN A 108 -0.16 -20.31 18.74
C ASN A 108 -0.82 -18.90 18.72
N THR A 109 -0.17 -17.95 18.06
CA THR A 109 -0.50 -16.55 17.90
C THR A 109 -1.20 -16.37 16.54
N PRO A 110 -2.40 -15.77 16.50
CA PRO A 110 -3.08 -15.49 15.26
C PRO A 110 -2.24 -14.65 14.31
N GLU A 111 -2.18 -15.05 13.04
CA GLU A 111 -1.56 -14.25 11.99
C GLU A 111 -2.54 -13.16 11.57
N HIS A 112 -2.26 -11.93 11.99
CA HIS A 112 -2.88 -10.70 11.46
C HIS A 112 -1.82 -9.84 10.78
N ASN A 113 -2.23 -8.76 10.10
CA ASN A 113 -1.29 -7.96 9.30
C ASN A 113 -0.16 -7.34 10.14
N GLU A 114 -0.46 -6.88 11.36
CA GLU A 114 0.61 -6.38 12.25
C GLU A 114 1.54 -7.50 12.71
N HIS A 115 1.02 -8.72 12.93
CA HIS A 115 1.86 -9.87 13.26
C HIS A 115 2.90 -10.13 12.16
N LEU A 116 2.55 -9.99 10.87
CA LEU A 116 3.53 -10.14 9.78
C LEU A 116 4.74 -9.19 9.92
N TRP A 117 4.54 -7.99 10.49
CA TRP A 117 5.60 -7.01 10.72
C TRP A 117 6.34 -7.21 12.06
N ARG A 118 5.74 -7.92 13.01
CA ARG A 118 6.29 -8.16 14.36
C ARG A 118 6.69 -9.62 14.62
N CYS A 119 6.44 -10.52 13.67
CA CYS A 119 6.74 -11.95 13.80
C CYS A 119 8.23 -12.14 14.08
N SER A 120 8.55 -12.84 15.16
CA SER A 120 9.91 -13.07 15.62
C SER A 120 10.71 -13.90 14.62
N ALA A 121 10.08 -14.91 14.01
CA ALA A 121 10.73 -15.80 13.05
C ALA A 121 11.23 -15.08 11.80
N SER A 122 10.53 -14.05 11.33
CA SER A 122 10.95 -13.26 10.17
C SER A 122 11.78 -12.01 10.51
N TRP A 123 12.14 -11.82 11.77
CA TRP A 123 12.86 -10.61 12.22
C TRP A 123 14.20 -10.41 11.52
N SER A 124 15.04 -11.45 11.50
CA SER A 124 16.38 -11.41 10.89
C SER A 124 16.30 -11.06 9.41
N THR A 125 15.38 -11.70 8.67
CA THR A 125 15.13 -11.42 7.26
C THR A 125 14.64 -10.00 7.03
N ARG A 126 13.64 -9.53 7.80
CA ARG A 126 13.14 -8.15 7.68
C ARG A 126 14.23 -7.13 7.97
N ARG A 127 15.07 -7.37 8.99
CA ARG A 127 16.20 -6.51 9.32
C ARG A 127 17.23 -6.46 8.19
N ALA A 128 17.62 -7.61 7.64
CA ALA A 128 18.55 -7.66 6.50
C ALA A 128 18.02 -6.89 5.27
N ILE A 129 16.72 -7.01 4.98
CA ILE A 129 16.07 -6.25 3.89
C ILE A 129 16.11 -4.74 4.19
N TRP A 130 15.83 -4.35 5.44
CA TRP A 130 15.84 -2.96 5.87
C TRP A 130 17.23 -2.34 5.80
N ASP A 131 18.25 -3.05 6.29
CA ASP A 131 19.65 -2.60 6.27
C ASP A 131 20.12 -2.40 4.82
N LYS A 132 19.78 -3.34 3.94
CA LYS A 132 20.06 -3.21 2.50
C LYS A 132 19.39 -1.98 1.90
N ALA A 133 18.11 -1.75 2.20
CA ALA A 133 17.39 -0.58 1.67
C ALA A 133 18.00 0.74 2.15
N ILE A 134 18.42 0.83 3.42
CA ILE A 134 19.13 2.00 3.95
C ILE A 134 20.47 2.19 3.24
N GLN A 135 21.22 1.11 3.02
CA GLN A 135 22.48 1.17 2.29
C GLN A 135 22.27 1.71 0.87
N ASP A 136 21.25 1.23 0.17
CA ASP A 136 20.91 1.71 -1.17
C ASP A 136 20.55 3.21 -1.17
N ILE A 137 19.78 3.68 -0.18
CA ILE A 137 19.46 5.11 -0.01
C ILE A 137 20.72 5.94 0.24
N ASN A 138 21.62 5.48 1.12
CA ASN A 138 22.85 6.17 1.43
C ASN A 138 23.77 6.26 0.20
N ASN A 139 23.86 5.19 -0.59
CA ASN A 139 24.62 5.17 -1.84
C ASN A 139 24.05 6.17 -2.86
N VAL A 140 22.72 6.24 -3.00
CA VAL A 140 22.06 7.21 -3.89
C VAL A 140 22.33 8.64 -3.42
N GLY A 141 22.17 8.92 -2.12
CA GLY A 141 22.43 10.25 -1.56
C GLY A 141 23.87 10.71 -1.76
N ALA A 142 24.84 9.82 -1.52
CA ALA A 142 26.25 10.10 -1.76
C ALA A 142 26.57 10.38 -3.24
N ASN A 143 25.96 9.63 -4.16
CA ASN A 143 26.12 9.85 -5.59
C ASN A 143 25.56 11.21 -6.03
N ILE A 144 24.36 11.58 -5.57
CA ILE A 144 23.75 12.88 -5.89
C ILE A 144 24.64 14.02 -5.42
N VAL A 145 25.18 13.95 -4.19
CA VAL A 145 26.09 14.99 -3.67
C VAL A 145 27.38 15.05 -4.47
N ARG A 146 27.93 13.90 -4.88
CA ARG A 146 29.13 13.84 -5.75
C ARG A 146 28.89 14.52 -7.09
N ASP A 147 27.74 14.24 -7.72
CA ASP A 147 27.37 14.82 -9.01
C ASP A 147 27.18 16.35 -8.87
N LEU A 148 26.46 16.81 -7.84
CA LEU A 148 26.26 18.24 -7.57
C LEU A 148 27.57 18.99 -7.28
N LYS A 149 28.52 18.37 -6.56
CA LYS A 149 29.85 18.97 -6.33
C LYS A 149 30.68 19.10 -7.60
N SER A 150 30.46 18.21 -8.58
CA SER A 150 31.13 18.33 -9.87
C SER A 150 30.63 19.53 -10.68
N GLU A 151 29.35 19.89 -10.52
CA GLU A 151 28.72 21.05 -11.16
C GLU A 151 28.98 22.36 -10.38
N HIS A 152 29.07 22.28 -9.05
CA HIS A 152 29.23 23.41 -8.13
C HIS A 152 30.34 23.14 -7.10
N PRO A 153 31.62 23.23 -7.49
CA PRO A 153 32.74 22.84 -6.65
C PRO A 153 32.96 23.73 -5.41
N ASP A 154 32.49 24.97 -5.44
CA ASP A 154 32.69 25.95 -4.35
C ASP A 154 31.57 25.93 -3.29
N ASP A 155 30.54 25.09 -3.43
CA ASP A 155 29.46 25.02 -2.44
C ASP A 155 29.76 23.98 -1.33
N ASP A 156 30.41 24.47 -0.27
CA ASP A 156 30.75 23.69 0.94
C ASP A 156 29.52 23.13 1.68
N LYS A 157 28.30 23.59 1.38
CA LYS A 157 27.08 23.10 2.04
C LYS A 157 26.60 21.77 1.47
N LEU A 158 27.10 21.34 0.32
CA LEU A 158 26.77 20.05 -0.29
C LEU A 158 27.38 18.90 0.53
N THR A 159 26.61 18.35 1.47
CA THR A 159 27.02 17.18 2.26
C THR A 159 25.88 16.19 2.39
N TRP A 160 26.19 14.90 2.30
CA TRP A 160 25.25 13.82 2.60
C TRP A 160 25.64 13.21 3.94
N THR A 161 24.67 13.11 4.85
CA THR A 161 24.84 12.36 6.10
C THR A 161 24.12 11.03 5.97
N ASN A 162 24.80 9.94 6.32
CA ASN A 162 24.19 8.61 6.25
C ASN A 162 22.98 8.56 7.18
N SER A 163 21.87 8.04 6.66
CA SER A 163 20.73 7.71 7.48
C SER A 163 21.14 6.60 8.46
N PRO A 164 21.00 6.80 9.78
CA PRO A 164 21.33 5.76 10.75
C PRO A 164 20.42 4.56 10.52
N SER A 165 20.98 3.35 10.64
CA SER A 165 20.20 2.12 10.79
C SER A 165 19.54 2.15 12.16
N ALA A 166 18.46 2.93 12.31
CA ALA A 166 17.69 2.94 13.54
C ALA A 166 17.19 1.52 13.83
N PRO A 167 17.29 1.03 15.07
CA PRO A 167 16.65 -0.22 15.44
C PRO A 167 15.16 -0.10 15.15
N LEU A 168 14.60 -1.05 14.40
CA LEU A 168 13.15 -1.18 14.13
C LEU A 168 12.28 -1.16 15.41
N GLU A 169 12.89 -1.31 16.58
CA GLU A 169 12.23 -1.24 17.89
C GLU A 169 11.83 0.19 18.29
N MET A 170 12.48 1.23 17.76
CA MET A 170 12.23 2.62 18.17
C MET A 170 10.99 3.28 17.50
N ILE A 171 10.37 2.61 16.52
CA ILE A 171 9.12 3.08 15.87
C ILE A 171 7.88 2.57 16.63
N LEU A 172 8.07 1.64 17.59
CA LEU A 172 6.98 0.95 18.27
C LEU A 172 6.66 1.48 19.68
N GLU A 173 7.48 2.36 20.25
CA GLU A 173 7.24 2.94 21.59
C GLU A 173 6.43 4.25 21.58
N THR A 174 6.06 4.78 20.41
CA THR A 174 5.32 6.05 20.28
C THR A 174 3.89 5.89 19.76
N GLN A 175 3.16 4.85 20.17
CA GLN A 175 1.69 4.78 20.01
C GLN A 175 1.00 4.60 21.35
#